data_AF-A0AA50Q388-F1
#
_entry.id   AF-A0AA50Q388-F1
#
_cell.length_a   1.000
_cell.length_b   1.000
_cell.length_c   1.000
_cell.angle_alpha   90.00
_cell.angle_beta   90.00
_cell.angle_gamma   90.00
#
_symmetry.space_group_name_H-M   'P 1'
#
loop_
_entity.id
_entity.type
_entity.pdbx_description
1 polymer ?
#
loop_
_entity_poly.entity_id
_entity_poly.type
_entity_poly.pdbx_seq_one_letter_code
_entity_poly.pdbx_strand_id
1 'polypeptide(L)'
;EVTKSVFMSQSTDIYTNLALEDWMYQNMDFSNHHVMMVWRNEPCVVIGRHQNPWLEANIPLLNEREIALARRNSGGGTVYHDRGNLNVTFFTPRDRYDRK
;
A
#
# COMPACT_ATOMS: atom_id res chain seq x y z
N GLU A 1 19.17 -21.05 -2.40
CA GLU A 1 18.88 -20.25 -3.60
C GLU A 1 17.68 -19.37 -3.30
N VAL A 2 17.63 -18.12 -3.78
CA VAL A 2 16.53 -17.20 -3.45
C VAL A 2 15.44 -17.31 -4.50
N THR A 3 14.24 -17.71 -4.10
CA THR A 3 13.04 -17.70 -4.96
C THR A 3 12.55 -16.28 -5.16
N LYS A 4 12.11 -15.93 -6.36
CA LYS A 4 11.54 -14.62 -6.68
C LYS A 4 10.14 -14.77 -7.26
N SER A 5 9.18 -13.98 -6.78
CA SER A 5 7.80 -14.02 -7.28
C SER A 5 7.23 -12.63 -7.45
N VAL A 6 6.33 -12.49 -8.42
CA VAL A 6 5.55 -11.28 -8.66
C VAL A 6 4.08 -11.62 -8.47
N PHE A 7 3.41 -10.88 -7.58
CA PHE A 7 1.96 -10.96 -7.39
C PHE A 7 1.33 -9.70 -7.93
N MET A 8 0.22 -9.85 -8.65
CA MET A 8 -0.58 -8.73 -9.13
C MET A 8 -1.96 -8.83 -8.50
N SER A 9 -2.29 -7.87 -7.63
CA SER A 9 -3.64 -7.83 -7.06
C SER A 9 -4.67 -7.57 -8.16
N GLN A 10 -5.71 -8.39 -8.16
CA GLN A 10 -6.89 -8.17 -9.02
C GLN A 10 -7.91 -7.25 -8.35
N SER A 11 -7.75 -6.98 -7.04
CA SER A 11 -8.58 -6.02 -6.33
C SER A 11 -8.11 -4.60 -6.59
N THR A 12 -9.08 -3.71 -6.54
CA THR A 12 -8.93 -2.29 -6.83
C THR A 12 -9.45 -1.45 -5.66
N ASP A 13 -9.84 -2.12 -4.59
CA ASP A 13 -10.22 -1.54 -3.32
C ASP A 13 -8.96 -1.33 -2.45
N ILE A 14 -8.80 -0.11 -1.95
CA ILE A 14 -7.63 0.28 -1.15
C ILE A 14 -7.51 -0.52 0.14
N TYR A 15 -8.64 -0.82 0.79
CA TYR A 15 -8.63 -1.55 2.06
C TYR A 15 -8.21 -3.00 1.86
N THR A 16 -8.72 -3.65 0.81
CA THR A 16 -8.34 -5.00 0.41
C THR A 16 -6.87 -5.10 0.06
N ASN A 17 -6.35 -4.14 -0.71
CA ASN A 17 -4.94 -4.17 -1.10
C ASN A 17 -4.00 -3.92 0.08
N LEU A 18 -4.31 -2.99 0.98
CA LEU A 18 -3.55 -2.77 2.21
C LEU A 18 -3.62 -3.98 3.16
N ALA A 19 -4.79 -4.63 3.24
CA ALA A 19 -4.95 -5.85 4.03
C ALA A 19 -4.13 -7.02 3.44
N LEU A 20 -4.09 -7.16 2.11
CA LEU A 20 -3.25 -8.17 1.45
C LEU A 20 -1.77 -7.89 1.69
N GLU A 21 -1.33 -6.63 1.57
CA GLU A 21 0.04 -6.22 1.86
C GLU A 21 0.44 -6.59 3.29
N ASP A 22 -0.39 -6.25 4.28
CA ASP A 22 -0.13 -6.56 5.68
C ASP A 22 -0.18 -8.07 5.94
N TRP A 23 -1.13 -8.78 5.36
CA TRP A 23 -1.22 -10.23 5.49
C TRP A 23 0.04 -10.92 4.93
N MET A 24 0.50 -10.53 3.74
CA MET A 24 1.75 -11.05 3.17
C MET A 24 2.92 -10.75 4.11
N TYR A 25 3.01 -9.53 4.63
CA TYR A 25 4.07 -9.13 5.57
C TYR A 25 4.09 -9.99 6.85
N GLN A 26 2.93 -10.30 7.42
CA GLN A 26 2.82 -11.04 8.68
C GLN A 26 2.93 -12.56 8.53
N ASN A 27 2.59 -13.11 7.35
CA ASN A 27 2.38 -14.55 7.20
C ASN A 27 3.37 -15.24 6.25
N MET A 28 4.16 -14.51 5.46
CA MET A 28 5.15 -15.10 4.55
C MET A 28 6.56 -15.03 5.13
N ASP A 29 7.39 -16.04 4.83
CA ASP A 29 8.82 -16.02 5.13
C ASP A 29 9.62 -15.46 3.94
N PHE A 30 10.22 -14.29 4.14
CA PHE A 30 11.01 -13.62 3.11
C PHE A 30 12.51 -13.95 3.16
N SER A 31 12.96 -14.81 4.08
CA SER A 31 14.40 -15.11 4.27
C SER A 31 15.06 -15.67 3.01
N ASN A 32 14.34 -16.49 2.23
CA ASN A 32 14.78 -17.04 0.95
C ASN A 32 13.76 -16.85 -0.18
N HIS A 33 12.74 -16.01 0.04
CA HIS A 33 11.69 -15.73 -0.95
C HIS A 33 11.47 -14.23 -1.06
N HIS A 34 11.88 -13.64 -2.19
CA HIS A 34 11.69 -12.22 -2.44
C HIS A 34 10.43 -12.01 -3.28
N VAL A 35 9.58 -11.09 -2.84
CA VAL A 35 8.28 -10.87 -3.45
C VAL A 35 8.11 -9.42 -3.87
N MET A 36 7.59 -9.22 -5.08
CA MET A 36 7.10 -7.94 -5.54
C MET A 36 5.58 -8.02 -5.72
N MET A 37 4.84 -7.20 -4.99
CA MET A 37 3.40 -7.05 -5.17
C MET A 37 3.10 -5.78 -5.95
N VAL A 38 2.33 -5.90 -7.03
CA VAL A 38 1.89 -4.79 -7.88
C VAL A 38 0.39 -4.63 -7.73
N TRP A 39 -0.07 -3.41 -7.51
CA TRP A 39 -1.47 -3.13 -7.21
C TRP A 39 -1.87 -1.71 -7.61
N ARG A 40 -3.17 -1.52 -7.86
CA ARG A 40 -3.79 -0.24 -8.24
C ARG A 40 -5.10 -0.11 -7.50
N ASN A 41 -5.54 1.12 -7.27
CA ASN A 41 -6.76 1.41 -6.52
C ASN A 41 -7.71 2.26 -7.36
N GLU A 42 -9.00 2.16 -7.08
CA GLU A 42 -9.95 3.24 -7.39
C GLU A 42 -9.57 4.52 -6.63
N PRO A 43 -10.09 5.70 -7.03
CA PRO A 43 -9.90 6.96 -6.35
C PRO A 43 -9.90 6.85 -4.81
N CYS A 44 -8.74 7.11 -4.21
CA CYS A 44 -8.61 7.12 -2.75
C CYS A 44 -7.48 8.03 -2.28
N VAL A 45 -7.63 8.53 -1.05
CA VAL A 45 -6.58 9.21 -0.31
C VAL A 45 -6.00 8.25 0.71
N VAL A 46 -4.67 8.11 0.71
CA VAL A 46 -3.96 7.21 1.61
C VAL A 46 -3.02 8.01 2.51
N ILE A 47 -3.36 8.12 3.79
CA ILE A 47 -2.57 8.83 4.79
C ILE A 47 -1.55 7.90 5.46
N GLY A 48 -0.44 8.46 5.90
CA GLY A 48 0.58 7.74 6.68
C GLY A 48 0.08 7.37 8.08
N ARG A 49 0.68 6.33 8.67
CA ARG A 49 0.30 5.76 9.99
C ARG A 49 0.06 6.83 11.06
N HIS A 50 0.89 7.86 11.12
CA HIS A 50 0.89 8.87 12.19
C HIS A 50 0.28 10.22 11.78
N GLN A 51 -0.39 10.32 10.63
CA GLN A 51 -0.96 11.59 10.17
C GLN A 51 -2.38 11.86 10.69
N ASN A 52 -2.73 13.14 10.78
CA ASN A 52 -4.07 13.60 11.10
C ASN A 52 -4.87 13.81 9.79
N PRO A 53 -5.95 13.03 9.52
CA PRO A 53 -6.69 13.13 8.26
C PRO A 53 -7.30 14.51 8.01
N TRP A 54 -7.69 15.24 9.06
CA TRP A 54 -8.30 16.57 8.94
C TRP A 54 -7.32 17.66 8.50
N LEU A 55 -6.01 17.44 8.66
CA LEU A 55 -4.97 18.36 8.19
C LEU A 55 -4.47 18.03 6.78
N GLU A 56 -4.65 16.78 6.34
CA GLU A 56 -4.06 16.27 5.11
C GLU A 56 -5.04 16.22 3.94
N ALA A 57 -6.36 16.19 4.21
CA ALA A 57 -7.37 16.02 3.19
C ALA A 57 -8.66 16.79 3.47
N ASN A 58 -9.35 17.19 2.40
CA ASN A 58 -10.67 17.79 2.47
C ASN A 58 -11.74 16.71 2.66
N ILE A 59 -12.00 16.32 3.91
CA ILE A 59 -12.92 15.23 4.27
C ILE A 59 -14.34 15.43 3.70
N PRO A 60 -14.96 16.62 3.77
CA PRO A 60 -16.26 16.84 3.13
C PRO A 60 -16.26 16.51 1.63
N LEU A 61 -15.24 16.96 0.89
CA LEU A 61 -15.12 16.71 -0.54
C LEU A 61 -14.92 15.21 -0.86
N LEU A 62 -14.12 14.51 -0.05
CA LEU A 62 -13.92 13.07 -0.23
C LEU A 62 -15.24 12.31 -0.07
N ASN A 63 -16.03 12.67 0.95
CA ASN A 63 -17.33 12.05 1.19
C ASN A 63 -18.35 12.38 0.09
N GLU A 64 -18.38 13.64 -0.39
CA GLU A 64 -19.25 14.05 -1.50
C GLU A 64 -18.94 13.31 -2.80
N ARG A 65 -17.66 13.05 -3.07
CA ARG A 65 -17.18 12.38 -4.28
C ARG A 65 -17.03 10.87 -4.14
N GLU A 66 -17.42 10.29 -3.01
CA GLU A 66 -17.27 8.87 -2.71
C GLU A 66 -15.82 8.36 -2.85
N ILE A 67 -14.84 9.22 -2.56
CA ILE A 67 -13.41 8.90 -2.59
C ILE A 67 -13.02 8.30 -1.25
N ALA A 68 -12.49 7.08 -1.26
CA ALA A 68 -12.10 6.37 -0.05
C ALA A 68 -10.95 7.09 0.69
N LEU A 69 -10.96 7.04 2.02
CA LEU A 69 -9.88 7.51 2.87
C LEU A 69 -9.31 6.34 3.67
N ALA A 70 -8.06 5.99 3.41
CA ALA A 70 -7.37 4.88 4.08
C ALA A 70 -6.14 5.37 4.86
N ARG A 71 -5.81 4.66 5.94
CA ARG A 71 -4.55 4.82 6.69
C ARG A 71 -3.70 3.58 6.48
N ARG A 72 -2.49 3.74 5.95
CA ARG A 72 -1.55 2.63 5.76
C ARG A 72 -0.72 2.36 7.01
N ASN A 73 -0.15 1.16 7.09
CA ASN A 73 0.69 0.74 8.21
C ASN A 73 2.07 1.40 8.23
N SER A 74 2.58 1.86 7.08
CA SER A 74 3.86 2.57 6.97
C SER A 74 3.73 4.07 7.32
N GLY A 75 4.85 4.68 7.69
CA GLY A 75 4.96 6.12 7.91
C GLY A 75 4.97 6.91 6.59
N GLY A 76 5.41 8.17 6.64
CA GLY A 76 5.46 9.08 5.49
C GLY A 76 4.21 9.96 5.36
N GLY A 77 4.08 10.63 4.21
CA GLY A 77 3.02 11.62 3.94
C GLY A 77 1.73 11.05 3.34
N THR A 78 0.82 11.95 2.97
CA THR A 78 -0.45 11.61 2.31
C THR A 78 -0.29 11.62 0.80
N VAL A 79 -0.91 10.64 0.14
CA VAL A 79 -0.92 10.50 -1.33
C VAL A 79 -2.34 10.24 -1.83
N TYR A 80 -2.58 10.58 -3.09
CA TYR A 80 -3.82 10.25 -3.79
C TYR A 80 -3.53 9.16 -4.83
N HIS A 81 -4.37 8.13 -4.86
CA HIS A 81 -4.30 7.06 -5.85
C HIS A 81 -5.53 7.09 -6.75
N ASP A 82 -5.32 6.62 -7.99
CA ASP A 82 -6.35 6.28 -8.94
C ASP A 82 -5.83 5.19 -9.89
N ARG A 83 -6.56 4.92 -10.98
CA ARG A 83 -6.19 3.91 -11.99
C ARG A 83 -4.92 4.23 -12.78
N GLY A 84 -4.51 5.49 -12.81
CA GLY A 84 -3.28 5.96 -13.43
C GLY A 84 -2.05 5.84 -12.54
N ASN A 85 -2.24 5.66 -11.23
CA ASN A 85 -1.17 5.42 -10.27
C ASN A 85 -0.90 3.93 -10.05
N LEU A 86 0.37 3.52 -10.17
CA LEU A 86 0.83 2.16 -9.86
C LEU A 86 1.50 2.13 -8.49
N ASN A 87 1.04 1.21 -7.63
CA ASN A 87 1.64 0.94 -6.33
C ASN A 87 2.45 -0.37 -6.39
N VAL A 88 3.64 -0.35 -5.79
CA VAL A 88 4.54 -1.50 -5.77
C VAL A 88 5.08 -1.68 -4.36
N THR A 89 4.90 -2.87 -3.81
CA THR A 89 5.48 -3.27 -2.53
C THR A 89 6.58 -4.31 -2.76
N PHE A 90 7.74 -4.09 -2.15
CA PHE A 90 8.85 -5.02 -2.16
C PHE A 90 8.98 -5.69 -0.80
N PHE A 91 8.87 -7.01 -0.77
CA PHE A 91 9.12 -7.82 0.42
C PHE A 91 10.46 -8.52 0.29
N THR A 92 11.37 -8.14 1.17
CA THR A 92 12.72 -8.68 1.29
C THR A 92 13.09 -8.81 2.77
N PRO A 93 14.08 -9.66 3.12
CA PRO A 93 14.59 -9.67 4.46
C PRO A 93 15.32 -8.36 4.76
N ARG A 94 15.39 -8.01 6.05
CA ARG A 94 15.80 -6.67 6.52
C ARG A 94 17.23 -6.30 6.09
N ASP A 95 18.12 -7.28 5.99
CA ASP A 95 19.51 -7.12 5.54
C ASP A 95 19.62 -6.70 4.06
N ARG A 96 18.59 -6.99 3.25
CA ARG A 96 18.47 -6.63 1.84
C ARG A 96 17.73 -5.31 1.61
N TYR A 97 17.20 -4.69 2.65
CA TYR A 97 16.48 -3.42 2.52
C TYR A 97 17.47 -2.29 2.23
N ASP A 98 17.45 -1.78 1.00
CA ASP A 98 18.20 -0.59 0.60
C ASP A 98 17.25 0.61 0.47
N ARG A 99 17.61 1.72 1.11
CA ARG A 99 16.84 2.97 1.11
C ARG A 99 17.45 4.02 0.18
N LYS A 100 18.61 3.74 -0.43
CA LYS A 100 19.34 4.66 -1.29
C LYS A 100 19.07 4.41 -2.76
#